data_AF-A0A917RAD3-F1
#
_entry.id   AF-A0A917RAD3-F1
#
_cell.length_a   1.000
_cell.length_b   1.000
_cell.length_c   1.000
_cell.angle_alpha   90.00
_cell.angle_beta   90.00
_cell.angle_gamma   90.00
#
_symmetry.space_group_name_H-M   'P 1'
#
loop_
_entity.id
_entity.type
_entity.pdbx_description
1 polymer ?
#
loop_
_entity_poly.entity_id
_entity_poly.type
_entity_poly.pdbx_seq_one_letter_code
_entity_poly.pdbx_strand_id
1 'polypeptide(L)'
;MPSACPKRMKDAVAHVAEALVTALFLRAAGLEWGEQGDVWGQIEARRPLPEDVSPDQVSRMTDTLQRLLTLDPGSALTGGPLVPLGNWVTGMERGG
;
A
#
# COMPACT_ATOMS: atom_id res chain seq x y z
N MET A 1 25.30 -16.78 -0.28
CA MET A 1 24.12 -15.91 -0.52
C MET A 1 22.88 -16.69 -0.13
N PRO A 2 22.04 -16.22 0.80
CA PRO A 2 20.83 -16.96 1.14
C PRO A 2 19.80 -16.75 0.03
N SER A 3 19.46 -17.82 -0.69
CA SER A 3 18.37 -17.82 -1.66
C SER A 3 17.04 -17.58 -0.94
N ALA A 4 16.35 -16.50 -1.27
CA ALA A 4 15.01 -16.25 -0.74
C ALA A 4 14.06 -17.38 -1.18
N CYS A 5 13.33 -17.97 -0.23
CA CYS A 5 12.32 -18.99 -0.53
C CYS A 5 11.22 -18.39 -1.45
N PRO A 6 10.81 -19.08 -2.54
CA PRO A 6 9.83 -18.55 -3.50
C PRO A 6 8.49 -18.10 -2.88
N LYS A 7 8.09 -18.70 -1.74
CA LYS A 7 6.88 -18.31 -1.01
C LYS A 7 7.01 -16.93 -0.37
N ARG A 8 8.14 -16.65 0.27
CA ARG A 8 8.43 -15.38 0.96
C ARG A 8 8.40 -14.17 0.02
N MET A 9 8.82 -14.36 -1.23
CA MET A 9 8.77 -13.33 -2.27
C MET A 9 7.34 -13.01 -2.70
N LYS A 10 6.50 -14.06 -2.89
CA LYS A 10 5.09 -13.90 -3.29
C LYS A 10 4.30 -13.18 -2.20
N ASP A 11 4.53 -13.56 -0.94
CA ASP A 11 3.86 -12.93 0.21
C ASP A 11 4.24 -11.45 0.32
N ALA A 12 5.53 -11.11 0.14
CA ALA A 12 5.99 -9.73 0.15
C ALA A 12 5.35 -8.87 -0.96
N VAL A 13 5.26 -9.39 -2.19
CA VAL A 13 4.61 -8.69 -3.32
C VAL A 13 3.12 -8.50 -3.06
N ALA A 14 2.45 -9.50 -2.46
CA ALA A 14 1.03 -9.40 -2.10
C ALA A 14 0.79 -8.28 -1.07
N HIS A 15 1.60 -8.21 -0.01
CA HIS A 15 1.47 -7.16 1.01
C HIS A 15 1.72 -5.75 0.47
N VAL A 16 2.68 -5.59 -0.46
CA VAL A 16 2.93 -4.32 -1.15
C VAL A 16 1.74 -3.92 -2.02
N ALA A 17 1.15 -4.88 -2.75
CA ALA A 17 -0.03 -4.62 -3.58
C ALA A 17 -1.25 -4.24 -2.73
N GLU A 18 -1.48 -4.91 -1.60
CA GLU A 18 -2.53 -4.54 -0.65
C GLU A 18 -2.37 -3.09 -0.17
N ALA A 19 -1.18 -2.73 0.33
CA ALA A 19 -0.91 -1.39 0.82
C ALA A 19 -1.12 -0.31 -0.24
N LEU A 20 -0.67 -0.58 -1.48
CA LEU A 20 -0.85 0.32 -2.61
C LEU A 20 -2.34 0.51 -2.94
N VAL A 21 -3.11 -0.57 -3.04
CA VAL A 21 -4.55 -0.50 -3.35
C VAL A 21 -5.31 0.24 -2.24
N THR A 22 -4.99 -0.01 -0.97
CA THR A 22 -5.58 0.75 0.15
C THR A 22 -5.22 2.23 0.07
N ALA A 23 -3.98 2.61 -0.23
CA ALA A 23 -3.60 4.01 -0.39
C ALA A 23 -4.38 4.70 -1.53
N LEU A 24 -4.59 4.00 -2.65
CA LEU A 24 -5.40 4.49 -3.76
C LEU A 24 -6.86 4.66 -3.37
N PHE A 25 -7.42 3.73 -2.59
CA PHE A 25 -8.78 3.83 -2.06
C PHE A 25 -8.97 5.09 -1.24
N LEU A 26 -8.08 5.32 -0.25
CA LEU A 26 -8.22 6.45 0.68
C LEU A 26 -8.05 7.79 -0.05
N ARG A 27 -7.13 7.85 -1.03
CA ARG A 27 -6.98 9.03 -1.89
C ARG A 27 -8.20 9.28 -2.77
N ALA A 28 -8.72 8.24 -3.42
CA ALA A 28 -9.90 8.34 -4.26
C ALA A 28 -11.16 8.72 -3.46
N ALA A 29 -11.21 8.38 -2.17
CA ALA A 29 -12.25 8.79 -1.24
C ALA A 29 -12.07 10.23 -0.70
N GLY A 30 -11.02 10.95 -1.12
CA GLY A 30 -10.79 12.35 -0.76
C GLY A 30 -10.28 12.57 0.68
N LEU A 31 -9.77 11.54 1.35
CA LEU A 31 -9.24 11.69 2.71
C LEU A 31 -7.96 12.53 2.70
N GLU A 32 -7.87 13.47 3.63
CA GLU A 32 -6.66 14.24 3.87
C GLU A 32 -5.56 13.35 4.50
N TRP A 33 -4.30 13.75 4.38
CA TRP A 33 -3.15 12.97 4.88
C TRP A 33 -3.28 12.53 6.34
N GLY A 34 -3.87 13.36 7.21
CA GLY A 34 -4.13 13.00 8.60
C GLY A 34 -5.17 11.89 8.75
N GLU A 35 -6.29 11.99 8.03
CA GLU A 35 -7.37 11.00 8.05
C GLU A 35 -6.92 9.65 7.47
N GLN A 36 -6.04 9.70 6.45
CA GLN A 36 -5.38 8.48 5.96
C GLN A 36 -4.53 7.85 7.07
N GLY A 37 -3.78 8.66 7.82
CA GLY A 37 -3.01 8.23 8.98
C GLY A 37 -3.87 7.52 10.04
N ASP A 38 -5.06 8.06 10.34
CA ASP A 38 -6.00 7.44 11.29
C ASP A 38 -6.46 6.05 10.83
N VAL A 39 -6.74 5.87 9.53
CA VAL A 39 -7.08 4.56 8.97
C VAL A 39 -5.92 3.58 9.08
N TRP A 40 -4.69 4.02 8.81
CA TRP A 40 -3.50 3.17 8.98
C TRP A 40 -3.28 2.77 10.44
N GLY A 41 -3.50 3.68 11.40
CA GLY A 41 -3.45 3.36 12.83
C GLY A 41 -4.49 2.30 13.24
N GLN A 42 -5.69 2.35 12.65
CA GLN A 42 -6.69 1.29 12.87
C GLN A 42 -6.27 -0.06 12.26
N ILE A 43 -5.61 -0.06 11.10
CA ILE A 43 -5.09 -1.28 10.47
C ILE A 43 -3.98 -1.88 11.34
N GLU A 44 -3.05 -1.06 11.82
CA GLU A 44 -1.96 -1.47 12.72
C GLU A 44 -2.53 -2.13 13.99
N ALA A 45 -3.51 -1.50 14.63
CA ALA A 45 -4.16 -2.05 15.83
C ALA A 45 -4.82 -3.42 15.59
N ARG A 46 -5.27 -3.70 14.37
CA ARG A 46 -5.92 -4.96 13.98
C ARG A 46 -4.93 -6.01 13.45
N ARG A 47 -3.76 -5.58 12.98
CA ARG A 47 -2.74 -6.44 12.37
C ARG A 47 -1.37 -6.19 13.03
N PRO A 48 -1.20 -6.60 14.31
CA PRO A 48 0.09 -6.45 14.97
C PRO A 48 1.17 -7.23 14.23
N LEU A 49 2.38 -6.67 14.23
CA LEU A 49 3.53 -7.34 13.64
C LEU A 49 3.88 -8.62 14.44
N PRO A 50 4.35 -9.69 13.76
CA PRO A 50 4.94 -10.83 14.43
C PRO A 50 6.11 -10.44 15.34
N GLU A 51 6.29 -11.15 16.46
CA GLU A 51 7.33 -10.84 17.45
C GLU A 51 8.77 -10.92 16.91
N ASP A 52 8.98 -11.63 15.80
CA ASP A 52 10.30 -11.76 15.14
C ASP A 52 10.65 -10.58 14.22
N VAL A 53 9.73 -9.62 14.03
CA VAL A 53 9.98 -8.42 13.23
C VAL A 53 10.65 -7.36 14.08
N SER A 54 11.91 -7.03 13.77
CA SER A 54 12.64 -5.98 14.49
C SER A 54 12.27 -4.57 14.02
N PRO A 55 12.41 -3.54 14.88
CA PRO A 55 12.23 -2.14 14.49
C PRO A 55 13.12 -1.72 13.32
N ASP A 56 14.37 -2.20 13.26
CA ASP A 56 15.26 -1.93 12.13
C ASP A 56 14.74 -2.49 10.80
N GLN A 57 14.05 -3.64 10.82
CA GLN A 57 13.44 -4.19 9.62
C GLN A 57 12.31 -3.31 9.12
N VAL A 58 11.51 -2.75 10.02
CA VAL A 58 10.45 -1.79 9.69
C VAL A 58 11.04 -0.49 9.16
N SER A 59 12.04 0.08 9.84
CA SER A 59 12.68 1.33 9.43
C SER A 59 13.32 1.26 8.04
N ARG A 60 13.86 0.10 7.64
CA ARG A 60 14.40 -0.10 6.29
C ARG A 60 13.34 -0.05 5.18
N MET A 61 12.06 -0.24 5.52
CA MET A 61 10.95 -0.18 4.56
C MET A 61 10.40 1.23 4.37
N THR A 62 10.75 2.18 5.26
CA THR A 62 10.17 3.53 5.30
C THR A 62 10.27 4.26 3.96
N ASP A 63 11.45 4.35 3.35
CA ASP A 63 11.62 5.06 2.08
C ASP A 63 10.82 4.42 0.93
N THR A 64 10.75 3.08 0.93
CA THR A 64 10.00 2.34 -0.09
C THR A 64 8.50 2.57 0.07
N LEU A 65 7.99 2.49 1.31
CA LEU A 65 6.59 2.76 1.61
C LEU A 65 6.23 4.21 1.34
N GLN A 66 7.07 5.17 1.74
CA GLN A 66 6.86 6.59 1.46
C GLN A 66 6.72 6.83 -0.04
N ARG A 67 7.60 6.23 -0.85
CA ARG A 67 7.52 6.35 -2.32
C ARG A 67 6.25 5.72 -2.88
N LEU A 68 5.86 4.55 -2.39
CA LEU A 68 4.64 3.87 -2.83
C LEU A 68 3.38 4.69 -2.48
N LEU A 69 3.33 5.23 -1.27
CA LEU A 69 2.17 5.97 -0.76
C LEU A 69 2.05 7.38 -1.35
N THR A 70 3.16 7.99 -1.77
CA THR A 70 3.16 9.33 -2.38
C THR A 70 3.17 9.32 -3.91
N LEU A 71 3.36 8.16 -4.54
CA LEU A 71 3.38 8.02 -6.00
C LEU A 71 2.07 8.59 -6.60
N ASP A 72 2.20 9.31 -7.71
CA ASP A 72 1.05 9.59 -8.57
C ASP A 72 0.67 8.30 -9.35
N PRO A 73 -0.54 7.76 -9.16
CA PRO A 73 -0.93 6.52 -9.79
C PRO A 73 -1.39 6.67 -11.23
N GLY A 74 -1.52 7.89 -11.76
CA GLY A 74 -2.12 8.15 -13.08
C GLY A 74 -1.48 7.33 -14.19
N SER A 75 -0.15 7.25 -14.22
CA SER A 75 0.58 6.42 -15.18
C SER A 75 0.36 4.91 -15.00
N ALA A 76 0.28 4.44 -13.74
CA ALA A 76 0.05 3.04 -13.42
C ALA A 76 -1.37 2.58 -13.73
N LEU A 77 -2.35 3.48 -13.62
CA LEU A 77 -3.77 3.27 -13.91
C LEU A 77 -4.10 3.33 -15.42
N THR A 78 -3.27 3.99 -16.22
CA THR A 78 -3.53 4.18 -17.67
C THR A 78 -2.69 3.29 -18.58
N GLY A 79 -1.52 2.82 -18.14
CA GLY A 79 -0.64 1.98 -18.96
C GLY A 79 0.18 0.96 -18.17
N GLY A 80 -0.14 0.74 -16.90
CA GLY A 80 0.62 -0.10 -15.98
C GLY A 80 -0.17 -1.30 -15.44
N PRO A 81 0.41 -2.01 -14.46
CA PRO A 81 -0.21 -3.20 -13.85
C PRO A 81 -1.52 -2.89 -13.11
N LEU A 82 -1.86 -1.61 -12.89
CA LEU A 82 -3.07 -1.20 -12.18
C LEU A 82 -4.22 -0.81 -13.11
N VAL A 83 -4.08 -0.94 -14.43
CA VAL A 83 -5.16 -0.67 -15.41
C VAL A 83 -6.51 -1.31 -15.04
N PRO A 84 -6.57 -2.57 -14.55
CA PRO A 84 -7.86 -3.16 -14.15
C PRO A 84 -8.60 -2.40 -13.04
N LEU A 85 -7.90 -1.60 -12.24
CA LEU A 85 -8.48 -0.80 -11.14
C LEU A 85 -8.96 0.59 -11.60
N GLY A 86 -8.62 1.03 -12.81
CA GLY A 86 -8.87 2.40 -13.28
C GLY A 86 -10.33 2.84 -13.16
N ASN A 87 -11.27 2.02 -13.65
CA ASN A 87 -12.70 2.34 -13.58
C ASN A 87 -13.22 2.43 -12.14
N TRP A 88 -12.67 1.63 -11.23
CA TRP A 88 -13.06 1.66 -9.83
C TRP A 88 -12.51 2.91 -9.12
N VAL A 89 -11.24 3.27 -9.37
CA VAL A 89 -10.64 4.50 -8.84
C VAL A 89 -11.45 5.72 -9.29
N THR A 90 -11.74 5.82 -10.59
CA THR A 90 -12.54 6.92 -11.14
C THR A 90 -13.98 6.94 -10.59
N GLY A 91 -14.57 5.77 -10.34
CA GLY A 91 -15.90 5.68 -9.72
C GLY A 91 -15.91 6.23 -8.30
N MET A 92 -14.89 5.89 -7.52
CA MET A 92 -14.69 6.36 -6.15
C MET A 92 -14.47 7.88 -6.09
N GLU A 93 -13.57 8.42 -6.92
CA GLU A 93 -13.30 9.87 -6.99
C GLU A 93 -14.55 10.72 -7.30
N ARG A 94 -15.52 10.14 -8.03
CA ARG A 94 -16.76 10.82 -8.40
C ARG A 94 -17.91 10.59 -7.42
N GLY A 95 -17.82 9.53 -6.62
CA GLY A 95 -18.89 9.06 -5.74
C GLY A 95 -18.65 9.30 -4.26
N GLY A 96 -17.46 9.76 -3.88
CA GLY A 96 -17.14 10.28 -2.55
C GLY A 96 -17.94 11.53 -2.21
#